data_AF-X0PRA7-F1
#
_entry.id   AF-X0PRA7-F1
#
_cell.length_a   1.000
_cell.length_b   1.000
_cell.length_c   1.000
_cell.angle_alpha   90.00
_cell.angle_beta   90.00
_cell.angle_gamma   90.00
#
_symmetry.space_group_name_H-M   'P 1'
#
loop_
_entity.id
_entity.type
_entity.pdbx_description
1 polymer ?
#
loop_
_entity_poly.entity_id
_entity_poly.type
_entity_poly.pdbx_seq_one_letter_code
_entity_poly.pdbx_strand_id
1 'polypeptide(L)'
;MSSPQPYPGPPQSYVVSPPVSGISGHLAALVAAAASSVGIVIGSFGPWASFLGFGTSGIDGDGIFTLILGLVGAAAIFTLWGWGRSRHGLRWVAPVVGVLCLVVAIVDIFAVTSMRGELFGEPIGARVGWGLWMVTLGSLALCVTAAIAAVQIGQRTARGPQPSLQPAIPSPGGPPGWMWVLVGILATAVLGLIGYIAIGPRLVEADRAERSASSTETAPTSLRVTLNPGLPEVEPVEALPSSARPCPPLFTAAEFTSSAVGTAVTSCGFAEEVRRQYLNQPQRGRPVTIEADSPVTGQRYPMGCGGVRVVTCSGGNNAVVYVY
;
A
#
# COMPACT_ATOMS: atom_id res chain seq x y z
N MET A 1 -88.31 -12.31 20.67
CA MET A 1 -86.93 -11.80 20.62
C MET A 1 -86.01 -13.01 20.61
N SER A 2 -85.49 -13.35 19.43
CA SER A 2 -84.56 -14.46 19.24
C SER A 2 -83.38 -13.94 18.43
N SER A 3 -82.22 -13.79 19.06
CA SER A 3 -81.00 -13.30 18.44
C SER A 3 -80.44 -14.33 17.45
N PRO A 4 -79.95 -13.93 16.27
CA PRO A 4 -79.35 -14.87 15.33
C PRO A 4 -77.96 -15.30 15.82
N GLN A 5 -77.71 -16.61 15.79
CA GLN A 5 -76.40 -17.21 16.07
C GLN A 5 -75.42 -16.91 14.92
N PRO A 6 -74.14 -16.58 15.20
CA PRO A 6 -73.15 -16.36 14.16
C PRO A 6 -72.79 -17.70 13.49
N TYR A 7 -72.77 -17.71 12.16
CA TYR A 7 -72.29 -18.85 11.39
C TYR A 7 -70.79 -19.13 11.67
N PRO A 8 -70.36 -20.39 11.80
CA PRO A 8 -68.96 -20.73 11.86
C PRO A 8 -68.29 -20.42 10.53
N GLY A 9 -67.22 -19.61 10.57
CA GLY A 9 -66.41 -19.28 9.40
C GLY A 9 -65.72 -20.50 8.78
N PRO A 10 -65.29 -20.41 7.52
CA PRO A 10 -64.65 -21.52 6.82
C PRO A 10 -63.36 -21.97 7.50
N PRO A 11 -63.00 -23.26 7.42
CA PRO A 11 -61.79 -23.80 8.02
C PRO A 11 -60.55 -23.13 7.40
N GLN A 12 -59.72 -22.52 8.25
CA GLN A 12 -58.45 -21.95 7.81
C GLN A 12 -57.55 -23.08 7.32
N SER A 13 -57.23 -23.04 6.03
CA SER A 13 -56.28 -23.94 5.38
C SER A 13 -54.88 -23.57 5.86
N TYR A 14 -54.34 -24.34 6.80
CA TYR A 14 -52.96 -24.20 7.22
C TYR A 14 -52.06 -24.62 6.07
N VAL A 15 -51.48 -23.64 5.36
CA VAL A 15 -50.40 -23.90 4.39
C VAL A 15 -49.19 -24.34 5.20
N VAL A 16 -48.99 -25.65 5.30
CA VAL A 16 -47.76 -26.24 5.85
C VAL A 16 -46.63 -25.88 4.89
N SER A 17 -45.89 -24.83 5.22
CA SER A 17 -44.66 -24.50 4.51
C SER A 17 -43.64 -25.61 4.78
N PRO A 18 -42.98 -26.17 3.75
CA PRO A 18 -42.00 -27.23 3.96
C PRO A 18 -40.86 -26.71 4.84
N PRO A 19 -40.28 -27.56 5.71
CA PRO A 19 -39.09 -27.18 6.47
C PRO A 19 -37.96 -26.93 5.49
N VAL A 20 -37.58 -25.66 5.32
CA VAL A 20 -36.41 -25.29 4.53
C VAL A 20 -35.18 -25.70 5.31
N SER A 21 -34.78 -26.96 5.15
CA SER A 21 -33.51 -27.53 5.59
C SER A 21 -32.36 -26.99 4.72
N GLY A 22 -32.18 -25.68 4.73
CA GLY A 22 -31.04 -25.02 4.10
C GLY A 22 -30.20 -24.40 5.21
N ILE A 23 -28.92 -24.77 5.30
CA ILE A 23 -27.92 -24.01 6.07
C ILE A 23 -28.19 -22.54 5.79
N SER A 24 -28.70 -21.87 6.82
CA SER A 24 -29.34 -20.56 6.66
C SER A 24 -28.41 -19.61 5.89
N GLY A 25 -28.80 -19.14 4.70
CA GLY A 25 -27.89 -18.55 3.69
C GLY A 25 -26.88 -17.50 4.19
N HIS A 26 -27.19 -16.79 5.27
CA HIS A 26 -26.27 -15.87 5.94
C HIS A 26 -25.05 -16.55 6.58
N LEU A 27 -25.16 -17.79 7.07
CA LEU A 27 -24.04 -18.58 7.60
C LEU A 27 -23.04 -18.91 6.48
N ALA A 28 -23.53 -19.31 5.31
CA ALA A 28 -22.66 -19.56 4.15
C ALA A 28 -21.91 -18.28 3.73
N ALA A 29 -22.60 -17.14 3.72
CA ALA A 29 -21.98 -15.84 3.43
C ALA A 29 -20.95 -15.43 4.50
N LEU A 30 -21.21 -15.71 5.79
CA LEU A 30 -20.26 -15.43 6.88
C LEU A 30 -19.03 -16.32 6.82
N VAL A 31 -19.18 -17.62 6.49
CA VAL A 31 -18.05 -18.53 6.30
C VAL A 31 -17.18 -18.07 5.12
N ALA A 32 -17.81 -17.69 4.00
CA ALA A 32 -17.10 -17.16 2.85
C ALA A 32 -16.34 -15.86 3.22
N ALA A 33 -16.99 -14.94 3.94
CA ALA A 33 -16.35 -13.70 4.41
C ALA A 33 -15.16 -13.98 5.35
N ALA A 34 -15.28 -14.96 6.25
CA ALA A 34 -14.20 -15.36 7.14
C ALA A 34 -13.00 -15.92 6.36
N ALA A 35 -13.27 -16.82 5.40
CA ALA A 35 -12.23 -17.37 4.51
C ALA A 35 -11.54 -16.26 3.70
N SER A 36 -12.30 -15.28 3.20
CA SER A 36 -11.76 -14.11 2.50
C SER A 36 -10.86 -13.26 3.39
N SER A 37 -11.26 -13.01 4.64
CA SER A 37 -10.45 -12.29 5.62
C SER A 37 -9.13 -13.02 5.94
N VAL A 38 -9.17 -14.35 6.09
CA VAL A 38 -7.95 -15.17 6.24
C VAL A 38 -7.06 -15.06 5.00
N GLY A 39 -7.64 -15.08 3.80
CA GLY A 39 -6.91 -14.87 2.55
C GLY A 39 -6.18 -13.52 2.48
N ILE A 40 -6.81 -12.45 2.98
CA ILE A 40 -6.17 -11.12 3.09
C ILE A 40 -4.98 -11.15 4.05
N VAL A 41 -5.13 -11.80 5.22
CA VAL A 41 -4.05 -11.93 6.20
C VAL A 41 -2.88 -12.71 5.60
N ILE A 42 -3.13 -13.87 5.01
CA ILE A 42 -2.10 -14.71 4.36
C ILE A 42 -1.43 -13.95 3.21
N GLY A 43 -2.22 -13.26 2.37
CA GLY A 43 -1.71 -12.46 1.26
C GLY A 43 -0.84 -11.28 1.71
N SER A 44 -1.09 -10.73 2.90
CA SER A 44 -0.29 -9.64 3.47
C SER A 44 1.11 -10.09 3.89
N PHE A 45 1.29 -11.38 4.25
CA PHE A 45 2.61 -11.98 4.49
C PHE A 45 3.34 -12.41 3.20
N GLY A 46 2.60 -12.53 2.10
CA GLY A 46 3.18 -12.92 0.81
C GLY A 46 4.06 -11.83 0.20
N PRO A 47 4.90 -12.19 -0.79
CA PRO A 47 5.60 -11.23 -1.62
C PRO A 47 4.58 -10.41 -2.43
N TRP A 48 4.70 -9.10 -2.36
CA TRP A 48 3.86 -8.16 -3.10
C TRP A 48 4.52 -7.74 -4.42
N ALA A 49 5.85 -7.64 -4.40
CA ALA A 49 6.67 -7.48 -5.58
C ALA A 49 7.73 -8.57 -5.62
N SER A 50 8.06 -9.03 -6.83
CA SER A 50 9.11 -10.02 -7.07
C SER A 50 9.99 -9.57 -8.23
N PHE A 51 11.30 -9.56 -8.03
CA PHE A 51 12.28 -9.19 -9.03
C PHE A 51 13.38 -10.26 -9.08
N LEU A 52 13.50 -10.93 -10.24
CA LEU A 52 14.50 -11.98 -10.49
C LEU A 52 14.59 -13.08 -9.41
N GLY A 53 13.46 -13.41 -8.77
CA GLY A 53 13.37 -14.45 -7.75
C GLY A 53 13.53 -13.96 -6.30
N PHE A 54 13.93 -12.71 -6.09
CA PHE A 54 13.91 -12.07 -4.77
C PHE A 54 12.61 -11.28 -4.61
N GLY A 55 11.86 -11.55 -3.54
CA GLY A 55 10.57 -10.92 -3.27
C GLY A 55 10.65 -9.95 -2.10
N THR A 56 9.98 -8.80 -2.23
CA THR A 56 9.70 -7.91 -1.10
C THR A 56 8.34 -8.29 -0.53
N SER A 57 8.30 -8.53 0.77
CA SER A 57 7.07 -8.94 1.44
C SER A 57 6.16 -7.75 1.69
N GLY A 58 4.85 -7.98 1.76
CA GLY A 58 3.88 -6.89 2.03
C GLY A 58 4.12 -6.20 3.38
N ILE A 59 4.71 -6.91 4.34
CA ILE A 59 5.02 -6.37 5.68
C ILE A 59 6.17 -5.36 5.70
N ASP A 60 6.97 -5.27 4.64
CA ASP A 60 8.07 -4.30 4.53
C ASP A 60 7.58 -2.88 4.17
N GLY A 61 6.26 -2.68 4.03
CA GLY A 61 5.63 -1.40 3.71
C GLY A 61 4.13 -1.37 4.09
N ASP A 62 3.28 -1.02 3.12
CA ASP A 62 1.86 -0.75 3.35
C ASP A 62 1.01 -1.99 3.67
N GLY A 63 1.56 -3.20 3.54
CA GLY A 63 0.85 -4.45 3.85
C GLY A 63 0.58 -4.69 5.34
N ILE A 64 1.21 -3.93 6.24
CA ILE A 64 0.80 -3.90 7.65
C ILE A 64 -0.63 -3.35 7.80
N PHE A 65 -1.02 -2.37 6.98
CA PHE A 65 -2.37 -1.81 7.02
C PHE A 65 -3.41 -2.83 6.56
N THR A 66 -3.14 -3.57 5.48
CA THR A 66 -4.04 -4.64 5.00
C THR A 66 -4.13 -5.80 5.98
N LEU A 67 -3.04 -6.09 6.70
CA LEU A 67 -3.04 -7.09 7.78
C LEU A 67 -3.93 -6.68 8.95
N ILE A 68 -3.78 -5.45 9.45
CA ILE A 68 -4.59 -4.91 10.54
C ILE A 68 -6.07 -4.88 10.12
N LEU A 69 -6.36 -4.39 8.92
CA LEU A 69 -7.72 -4.35 8.37
C LEU A 69 -8.30 -5.76 8.22
N GLY A 70 -7.51 -6.72 7.73
CA GLY A 70 -7.90 -8.14 7.66
C GLY A 70 -8.33 -8.70 9.01
N LEU A 71 -7.55 -8.45 10.08
CA LEU A 71 -7.87 -8.87 11.44
C LEU A 71 -9.12 -8.17 12.00
N VAL A 72 -9.29 -6.87 11.74
CA VAL A 72 -10.51 -6.13 12.12
C VAL A 72 -11.74 -6.72 11.42
N GLY A 73 -11.62 -7.08 10.14
CA GLY A 73 -12.65 -7.79 9.39
C GLY A 73 -13.00 -9.14 10.01
N ALA A 74 -11.99 -9.95 10.36
CA ALA A 74 -12.19 -11.23 11.04
C ALA A 74 -12.91 -11.07 12.39
N ALA A 75 -12.48 -10.11 13.21
CA ALA A 75 -13.10 -9.82 14.49
C ALA A 75 -14.56 -9.37 14.34
N ALA A 76 -14.85 -8.51 13.36
CA ALA A 76 -16.21 -8.09 13.05
C ALA A 76 -17.09 -9.30 12.66
N ILE A 77 -16.60 -10.19 11.80
CA ILE A 77 -17.33 -11.40 11.40
C ILE A 77 -17.57 -12.34 12.59
N PHE A 78 -16.55 -12.52 13.44
CA PHE A 78 -16.65 -13.35 14.64
C PHE A 78 -17.69 -12.82 15.63
N THR A 79 -17.72 -11.49 15.84
CA THR A 79 -18.75 -10.88 16.70
C THR A 79 -20.16 -11.00 16.13
N LEU A 80 -20.32 -10.95 14.79
CA LEU A 80 -21.60 -11.19 14.13
C LEU A 80 -22.06 -12.64 14.29
N TRP A 81 -21.12 -13.60 14.29
CA TRP A 81 -21.39 -15.01 14.49
C TRP A 81 -21.80 -15.31 15.94
N GLY A 82 -21.03 -14.84 16.92
CA GLY A 82 -21.17 -15.25 18.32
C GLY A 82 -22.31 -14.59 19.08
N TRP A 83 -22.70 -13.35 18.72
CA TRP A 83 -23.58 -12.56 19.58
C TRP A 83 -25.01 -12.34 19.08
N GLY A 84 -25.36 -12.71 17.85
CA GLY A 84 -26.75 -12.79 17.34
C GLY A 84 -27.60 -11.49 17.38
N ARG A 85 -27.12 -10.44 18.05
CA ARG A 85 -27.80 -9.16 18.30
C ARG A 85 -26.87 -8.04 17.87
N SER A 86 -26.70 -7.91 16.55
CA SER A 86 -25.82 -6.89 16.00
C SER A 86 -26.45 -5.50 16.17
N ARG A 87 -25.71 -4.58 16.82
CA ARG A 87 -26.01 -3.16 16.71
C ARG A 87 -25.97 -2.81 15.22
N HIS A 88 -26.95 -2.06 14.73
CA HIS A 88 -27.18 -1.77 13.30
C HIS A 88 -25.93 -1.31 12.51
N GLY A 89 -24.91 -0.76 13.18
CA GLY A 89 -23.63 -0.36 12.58
C GLY A 89 -22.60 -1.48 12.40
N LEU A 90 -22.57 -2.49 13.27
CA LEU A 90 -21.51 -3.51 13.28
C LEU A 90 -21.51 -4.40 12.01
N ARG A 91 -22.69 -4.59 11.41
CA ARG A 91 -22.85 -5.35 10.15
C ARG A 91 -22.16 -4.73 8.93
N TRP A 92 -21.90 -3.41 8.97
CA TRP A 92 -21.27 -2.69 7.85
C TRP A 92 -19.76 -2.57 7.98
N VAL A 93 -19.17 -3.00 9.09
CA VAL A 93 -17.71 -2.93 9.32
C VAL A 93 -16.96 -3.82 8.33
N ALA A 94 -17.31 -5.10 8.20
CA ALA A 94 -16.61 -6.02 7.30
C ALA A 94 -16.67 -5.62 5.80
N PRO A 95 -17.81 -5.15 5.24
CA PRO A 95 -17.85 -4.59 3.89
C PRO A 95 -16.92 -3.39 3.71
N VAL A 96 -16.94 -2.43 4.64
CA VAL A 96 -16.09 -1.22 4.57
C VAL A 96 -14.61 -1.61 4.62
N VAL A 97 -14.25 -2.53 5.51
CA VAL A 97 -12.90 -3.11 5.60
C VAL A 97 -12.48 -3.74 4.27
N GLY A 98 -13.36 -4.54 3.64
CA GLY A 98 -13.09 -5.12 2.33
C GLY A 98 -12.79 -4.06 1.27
N VAL A 99 -13.56 -2.97 1.23
CA VAL A 99 -13.36 -1.88 0.27
C VAL A 99 -12.01 -1.20 0.51
N LEU A 100 -11.68 -0.91 1.76
CA LEU A 100 -10.40 -0.30 2.12
C LEU A 100 -9.21 -1.18 1.69
N CYS A 101 -9.25 -2.49 1.97
CA CYS A 101 -8.21 -3.43 1.54
C CYS A 101 -8.10 -3.50 0.00
N LEU A 102 -9.23 -3.50 -0.70
CA LEU A 102 -9.24 -3.56 -2.17
C LEU A 102 -8.57 -2.32 -2.77
N VAL A 103 -8.86 -1.15 -2.21
CA VAL A 103 -8.28 0.11 -2.68
C VAL A 103 -6.76 0.14 -2.48
N VAL A 104 -6.27 -0.23 -1.29
CA VAL A 104 -4.82 -0.33 -1.02
C VAL A 104 -4.16 -1.26 -2.04
N ALA A 105 -4.71 -2.47 -2.21
CA ALA A 105 -4.14 -3.46 -3.10
C ALA A 105 -4.12 -3.03 -4.58
N ILE A 106 -5.10 -2.24 -5.03
CA ILE A 106 -5.11 -1.67 -6.39
C ILE A 106 -3.99 -0.63 -6.55
N VAL A 107 -3.80 0.26 -5.55
CA VAL A 107 -2.73 1.26 -5.57
C VAL A 107 -1.36 0.59 -5.64
N ASP A 108 -1.15 -0.46 -4.84
CA ASP A 108 0.08 -1.24 -4.86
C ASP A 108 0.32 -1.94 -6.19
N ILE A 109 -0.73 -2.46 -6.86
CA ILE A 109 -0.59 -3.02 -8.21
C ILE A 109 -0.08 -1.95 -9.17
N PHE A 110 -0.64 -0.75 -9.13
CA PHE A 110 -0.20 0.35 -9.98
C PHE A 110 1.24 0.77 -9.67
N ALA A 111 1.61 0.85 -8.39
CA ALA A 111 2.97 1.15 -7.98
C ALA A 111 3.95 0.10 -8.52
N VAL A 112 3.71 -1.19 -8.31
CA VAL A 112 4.58 -2.28 -8.79
C VAL A 112 4.64 -2.33 -10.32
N THR A 113 3.52 -2.13 -11.00
CA THR A 113 3.49 -2.13 -12.47
C THR A 113 4.17 -0.90 -13.08
N SER A 114 4.17 0.23 -12.38
CA SER A 114 4.89 1.45 -12.80
C SER A 114 6.41 1.35 -12.67
N MET A 115 6.92 0.42 -11.85
CA MET A 115 8.36 0.15 -11.73
C MET A 115 8.90 -0.76 -12.85
N ARG A 116 8.12 -1.03 -13.90
CA ARG A 116 8.63 -1.70 -15.10
C ARG A 116 9.49 -0.73 -15.91
N GLY A 117 10.78 -1.04 -16.01
CA GLY A 117 11.68 -0.48 -17.02
C GLY A 117 11.86 -1.44 -18.19
N GLU A 118 12.01 -0.89 -19.40
CA GLU A 118 12.50 -1.62 -20.56
C GLU A 118 14.03 -1.54 -20.54
N LEU A 119 14.70 -2.66 -20.28
CA LEU A 119 16.15 -2.74 -20.39
C LEU A 119 16.47 -3.78 -21.47
N PHE A 120 17.02 -3.31 -22.59
CA PHE A 120 17.27 -4.10 -23.81
C PHE A 120 16.04 -4.61 -24.55
N GLY A 121 14.90 -3.91 -24.48
CA GLY A 121 13.67 -4.31 -25.19
C GLY A 121 12.96 -5.53 -24.58
N GLU A 122 13.51 -6.12 -23.52
CA GLU A 122 12.92 -7.20 -22.76
C GLU A 122 12.33 -6.61 -21.45
N PRO A 123 11.06 -6.90 -21.10
CA PRO A 123 10.43 -6.36 -19.90
C PRO A 123 10.97 -7.03 -18.63
N ILE A 124 12.16 -6.64 -18.19
CA ILE A 124 12.73 -6.98 -16.88
C ILE A 124 12.35 -5.92 -15.85
N GLY A 125 11.11 -6.03 -15.35
CA GLY A 125 10.60 -5.20 -14.26
C GLY A 125 9.96 -6.02 -13.14
N ALA A 126 9.70 -5.36 -12.02
CA ALA A 126 9.04 -5.97 -10.87
C ALA A 126 7.73 -6.66 -11.28
N ARG A 127 7.58 -7.92 -10.90
CA ARG A 127 6.36 -8.71 -11.12
C ARG A 127 5.49 -8.63 -9.88
N VAL A 128 4.19 -8.46 -10.10
CA VAL A 128 3.19 -8.55 -9.03
C VAL A 128 3.30 -9.92 -8.38
N GLY A 129 3.62 -9.93 -7.09
CA GLY A 129 3.75 -11.15 -6.31
C GLY A 129 2.39 -11.77 -5.98
N TRP A 130 2.40 -13.06 -5.63
CA TRP A 130 1.16 -13.80 -5.33
C TRP A 130 0.43 -13.24 -4.10
N GLY A 131 1.15 -12.62 -3.17
CA GLY A 131 0.58 -12.03 -1.96
C GLY A 131 -0.42 -10.92 -2.31
N LEU A 132 -0.04 -10.06 -3.26
CA LEU A 132 -0.90 -8.97 -3.72
C LEU A 132 -2.16 -9.48 -4.43
N TRP A 133 -2.04 -10.55 -5.24
CA TRP A 133 -3.21 -11.21 -5.85
C TRP A 133 -4.15 -11.85 -4.83
N MET A 134 -3.62 -12.42 -3.74
CA MET A 134 -4.45 -12.98 -2.66
C MET A 134 -5.20 -11.88 -1.90
N VAL A 135 -4.57 -10.73 -1.65
CA VAL A 135 -5.23 -9.59 -1.00
C VAL A 135 -6.33 -8.99 -1.89
N THR A 136 -6.11 -8.86 -3.20
CA THR A 136 -7.12 -8.31 -4.12
C THR A 136 -8.32 -9.23 -4.26
N LEU A 137 -8.10 -10.53 -4.50
CA LEU A 137 -9.19 -11.50 -4.60
C LEU A 137 -9.92 -11.67 -3.25
N GLY A 138 -9.17 -11.70 -2.15
CA GLY A 138 -9.72 -11.79 -0.80
C GLY A 138 -10.56 -10.56 -0.43
N SER A 139 -10.10 -9.35 -0.75
CA SER A 139 -10.85 -8.11 -0.47
C SER A 139 -12.11 -7.97 -1.32
N LEU A 140 -12.07 -8.33 -2.60
CA LEU A 140 -13.25 -8.38 -3.46
C LEU A 140 -14.28 -9.39 -2.93
N ALA A 141 -13.83 -10.59 -2.58
CA ALA A 141 -14.68 -11.63 -2.03
C ALA A 141 -15.27 -11.21 -0.67
N LEU A 142 -14.47 -10.58 0.20
CA LEU A 142 -14.91 -10.06 1.49
C LEU A 142 -15.98 -8.97 1.31
N CYS A 143 -15.80 -8.03 0.39
CA CYS A 143 -16.79 -7.00 0.06
C CYS A 143 -18.15 -7.61 -0.28
N VAL A 144 -18.16 -8.54 -1.25
CA VAL A 144 -19.39 -9.13 -1.78
C VAL A 144 -20.07 -9.98 -0.71
N THR A 145 -19.33 -10.89 -0.08
CA THR A 145 -19.89 -11.86 0.88
C THR A 145 -20.34 -11.18 2.17
N ALA A 146 -19.59 -10.20 2.69
CA ALA A 146 -19.97 -9.45 3.88
C ALA A 146 -21.17 -8.52 3.59
N ALA A 147 -21.27 -7.92 2.39
CA ALA A 147 -22.43 -7.12 2.01
C ALA A 147 -23.71 -7.97 1.92
N ILE A 148 -23.62 -9.16 1.30
CA ILE A 148 -24.73 -10.11 1.24
C ILE A 148 -25.16 -10.51 2.65
N ALA A 149 -24.22 -10.84 3.54
CA ALA A 149 -24.53 -11.17 4.93
C ALA A 149 -25.21 -10.00 5.65
N ALA A 150 -24.70 -8.78 5.50
CA ALA A 150 -25.27 -7.58 6.12
C ALA A 150 -26.72 -7.31 5.68
N VAL A 151 -27.01 -7.45 4.38
CA VAL A 151 -28.36 -7.28 3.81
C VAL A 151 -29.30 -8.38 4.31
N GLN A 152 -28.88 -9.65 4.30
CA GLN A 152 -29.71 -10.77 4.76
C GLN A 152 -30.05 -10.66 6.24
N ILE A 153 -29.10 -10.24 7.09
CA ILE A 153 -29.33 -9.98 8.51
C ILE A 153 -30.34 -8.83 8.67
N GLY A 154 -30.22 -7.76 7.89
CA GLY A 154 -31.16 -6.63 7.93
C GLY A 154 -32.59 -7.00 7.53
N GLN A 155 -32.75 -7.83 6.49
CA GLN A 155 -34.07 -8.31 6.06
C GLN A 155 -34.75 -9.18 7.13
N ARG A 156 -33.98 -9.95 7.92
CA ARG A 156 -34.53 -10.74 9.04
C ARG A 156 -35.02 -9.86 10.18
N THR A 157 -34.30 -8.79 10.50
CA THR A 157 -34.74 -7.82 11.51
C THR A 157 -36.02 -7.10 11.07
N ALA A 158 -36.17 -6.83 9.77
CA ALA A 158 -37.37 -6.19 9.23
C ALA A 158 -38.60 -7.12 9.14
N ARG A 159 -38.39 -8.42 8.87
CA ARG A 159 -39.47 -9.44 8.79
C ARG A 159 -39.79 -10.07 10.16
N GLY A 160 -39.85 -9.29 11.24
CA GLY A 160 -40.13 -9.81 12.58
C GLY A 160 -41.39 -10.70 12.66
N PRO A 161 -41.54 -11.53 13.71
CA PRO A 161 -42.68 -12.45 13.87
C PRO A 161 -44.02 -11.71 13.75
N GLN A 162 -45.03 -12.39 13.18
CA GLN A 162 -46.42 -11.91 13.10
C GLN A 162 -46.87 -11.26 14.42
N PRO A 163 -47.67 -10.18 14.38
CA PRO A 163 -48.02 -9.42 15.58
C PRO A 163 -48.95 -10.22 16.49
N SER A 164 -48.40 -10.79 17.56
CA SER A 164 -49.17 -10.96 18.79
C SER A 164 -49.22 -9.60 19.49
N LEU A 165 -50.41 -9.16 19.91
CA LEU A 165 -50.62 -7.91 20.64
C LEU A 165 -49.62 -7.79 21.80
N GLN A 166 -48.59 -6.97 21.64
CA GLN A 166 -47.72 -6.52 22.73
C GLN A 166 -47.68 -4.99 22.70
N PRO A 167 -47.80 -4.33 23.88
CA PRO A 167 -47.80 -2.87 23.94
C PRO A 167 -46.48 -2.32 23.40
N ALA A 168 -46.59 -1.26 22.60
CA ALA A 168 -45.48 -0.62 21.92
C ALA A 168 -44.44 -0.09 22.91
N ILE A 169 -43.31 -0.79 23.03
CA ILE A 169 -42.10 -0.23 23.63
C ILE A 169 -41.48 0.72 22.59
N PRO A 170 -41.18 1.98 22.93
CA PRO A 170 -40.55 2.90 21.99
C PRO A 170 -39.21 2.32 21.50
N SER A 171 -39.06 2.24 20.17
CA SER A 171 -37.84 1.74 19.54
C SER A 171 -36.67 2.69 19.82
N PRO A 172 -35.47 2.19 20.17
CA PRO A 172 -34.28 3.02 20.21
C PRO A 172 -33.98 3.53 18.80
N GLY A 173 -33.81 4.84 18.66
CA GLY A 173 -33.61 5.53 17.39
C GLY A 173 -32.51 4.92 16.52
N GLY A 174 -32.65 5.11 15.21
CA GLY A 174 -31.70 4.66 14.19
C GLY A 174 -30.26 5.12 14.45
N PRO A 175 -29.28 4.56 13.73
CA PRO A 175 -27.87 4.89 13.94
C PRO A 175 -27.68 6.40 13.84
N PRO A 176 -26.98 7.02 14.80
CA PRO A 176 -26.82 8.45 14.82
C PRO A 176 -26.01 8.89 13.59
N GLY A 177 -26.45 9.97 12.92
CA GLY A 177 -25.93 10.40 11.62
C GLY A 177 -24.41 10.62 11.56
N TRP A 178 -23.75 10.86 12.70
CA TRP A 178 -22.30 10.99 12.80
C TRP A 178 -21.54 9.73 12.35
N MET A 179 -22.15 8.55 12.37
CA MET A 179 -21.51 7.32 11.92
C MET A 179 -21.27 7.32 10.40
N TRP A 180 -22.19 7.88 9.61
CA TRP A 180 -22.01 8.06 8.16
C TRP A 180 -21.01 9.18 7.85
N VAL A 181 -20.95 10.20 8.70
CA VAL A 181 -19.94 11.26 8.62
C VAL A 181 -18.54 10.68 8.84
N LEU A 182 -18.34 9.78 9.82
CA LEU A 182 -17.05 9.13 10.03
C LEU A 182 -16.65 8.19 8.89
N VAL A 183 -17.60 7.43 8.32
CA VAL A 183 -17.33 6.61 7.13
C VAL A 183 -16.96 7.49 5.93
N GLY A 184 -17.66 8.61 5.74
CA GLY A 184 -17.34 9.60 4.72
C GLY A 184 -15.96 10.23 4.92
N ILE A 185 -15.62 10.63 6.14
CA ILE A 185 -14.31 11.21 6.52
C ILE A 185 -13.20 10.18 6.33
N LEU A 186 -13.39 8.93 6.75
CA LEU A 186 -12.40 7.87 6.56
C LEU A 186 -12.20 7.57 5.07
N ALA A 187 -13.28 7.51 4.29
CA ALA A 187 -13.20 7.32 2.84
C ALA A 187 -12.50 8.49 2.13
N THR A 188 -12.77 9.73 2.53
CA THR A 188 -12.09 10.92 1.98
C THR A 188 -10.65 11.05 2.45
N ALA A 189 -10.33 10.70 3.70
CA ALA A 189 -8.96 10.66 4.20
C ALA A 189 -8.14 9.59 3.48
N VAL A 190 -8.73 8.42 3.21
CA VAL A 190 -8.07 7.35 2.45
C VAL A 190 -7.91 7.77 0.99
N LEU A 191 -8.93 8.30 0.32
CA LEU A 191 -8.82 8.84 -1.04
C LEU A 191 -7.79 10.00 -1.14
N GLY A 192 -7.74 10.86 -0.13
CA GLY A 192 -6.77 11.96 -0.04
C GLY A 192 -5.34 11.46 0.18
N LEU A 193 -5.15 10.45 1.02
CA LEU A 193 -3.86 9.80 1.24
C LEU A 193 -3.39 9.05 -0.02
N ILE A 194 -4.31 8.40 -0.74
CA ILE A 194 -4.04 7.74 -2.02
C ILE A 194 -3.66 8.77 -3.09
N GLY A 195 -4.37 9.90 -3.17
CA GLY A 195 -4.00 11.01 -4.03
C GLY A 195 -2.61 11.55 -3.68
N TYR A 196 -2.32 11.71 -2.39
CA TYR A 196 -1.01 12.18 -1.91
C TYR A 196 0.13 11.23 -2.28
N ILE A 197 -0.05 9.92 -2.14
CA ILE A 197 1.00 8.92 -2.46
C ILE A 197 1.16 8.75 -3.98
N ALA A 198 0.07 8.74 -4.75
CA ALA A 198 0.12 8.52 -6.20
C ALA A 198 0.49 9.78 -7.01
N ILE A 199 0.03 10.95 -6.56
CA ILE A 199 0.18 12.23 -7.27
C ILE A 199 1.28 13.09 -6.62
N GLY A 200 1.58 12.91 -5.34
CA GLY A 200 2.63 13.67 -4.62
C GLY A 200 4.00 13.63 -5.30
N PRO A 201 4.52 12.46 -5.72
CA PRO A 201 5.78 12.39 -6.44
C PRO A 201 5.72 13.10 -7.80
N ARG A 202 4.54 13.15 -8.44
CA ARG A 202 4.32 13.77 -9.77
C ARG A 202 4.21 15.28 -9.68
N LEU A 203 3.61 15.81 -8.62
CA LEU A 203 3.50 17.26 -8.39
C LEU A 203 4.84 17.86 -7.95
N VAL A 204 5.65 17.12 -7.18
CA VAL A 204 7.01 17.55 -6.82
C VAL A 204 7.93 17.61 -8.05
N GLU A 205 7.69 16.77 -9.06
CA GLU A 205 8.41 16.80 -10.33
C GLU A 205 7.95 17.96 -11.23
N ALA A 206 6.64 18.24 -11.28
CA ALA A 206 6.09 19.40 -12.00
C ALA A 206 6.56 20.74 -11.40
N ASP A 207 6.63 20.82 -10.06
CA ASP A 207 7.10 22.00 -9.32
C ASP A 207 8.63 22.21 -9.46
N ARG A 208 9.39 21.13 -9.75
CA ARG A 208 10.80 21.21 -10.17
C ARG A 208 10.96 21.67 -11.62
N ALA A 209 10.10 21.22 -12.53
CA ALA A 209 10.09 21.66 -13.92
C ALA A 209 9.74 23.16 -14.05
N GLU A 210 8.77 23.64 -13.27
CA GLU A 210 8.40 25.06 -13.21
C GLU A 210 9.44 25.91 -12.46
N ARG A 211 10.06 25.43 -11.37
CA ARG A 211 11.20 26.14 -10.74
C ARG A 211 12.44 26.19 -11.63
N SER A 212 12.70 25.18 -12.45
CA SER A 212 13.75 25.22 -13.47
C SER A 212 13.44 26.23 -14.60
N ALA A 213 12.17 26.50 -14.87
CA ALA A 213 11.76 27.52 -15.84
C ALA A 213 11.71 28.95 -15.25
N SER A 214 11.60 29.10 -13.92
CA SER A 214 11.47 30.40 -13.25
C SER A 214 12.75 30.93 -12.59
N SER A 215 13.87 30.20 -12.63
CA SER A 215 15.19 30.76 -12.29
C SER A 215 15.78 31.53 -13.48
N THR A 216 15.17 32.67 -13.80
CA THR A 216 15.90 33.75 -14.48
C THR A 216 16.76 34.44 -13.42
N GLU A 217 17.91 33.84 -13.10
CA GLU A 217 18.97 34.51 -12.35
C GLU A 217 19.94 35.12 -13.36
N THR A 218 20.06 36.45 -13.28
CA THR A 218 20.83 37.31 -14.17
C THR A 218 22.31 36.90 -14.18
N ALA A 219 22.79 36.37 -15.31
CA ALA A 219 24.19 36.08 -15.53
C ALA A 219 25.04 37.36 -15.46
N PRO A 220 26.15 37.41 -14.69
CA PRO A 220 27.15 38.44 -14.89
C PRO A 220 27.96 38.13 -16.15
N THR A 221 28.06 39.14 -17.01
CA THR A 221 28.94 39.18 -18.18
C THR A 221 30.40 39.05 -17.74
N SER A 222 31.13 38.06 -18.27
CA SER A 222 32.58 38.19 -18.43
C SER A 222 33.16 37.29 -19.53
N LEU A 223 33.49 37.97 -20.64
CA LEU A 223 34.60 37.79 -21.57
C LEU A 223 34.72 36.48 -22.39
N ARG A 224 34.31 36.62 -23.65
CA ARG A 224 34.70 35.79 -24.79
C ARG A 224 36.22 35.79 -24.99
N VAL A 225 36.80 34.60 -25.16
CA VAL A 225 38.02 34.37 -25.96
C VAL A 225 37.64 33.48 -27.15
N THR A 226 38.20 33.82 -28.30
CA THR A 226 37.71 33.52 -29.64
C THR A 226 38.60 32.49 -30.35
N LEU A 227 37.95 31.56 -31.08
CA LEU A 227 38.40 30.69 -32.20
C LEU A 227 39.09 29.33 -31.93
N ASN A 228 38.38 28.23 -32.27
CA ASN A 228 38.76 27.34 -33.38
C ASN A 228 37.54 26.53 -33.90
N PRO A 229 37.28 26.42 -35.22
CA PRO A 229 36.26 25.53 -35.76
C PRO A 229 36.87 24.18 -36.19
N GLY A 230 36.32 23.08 -35.65
CA GLY A 230 36.56 21.73 -36.15
C GLY A 230 37.15 20.78 -35.11
N LEU A 231 36.27 20.07 -34.40
CA LEU A 231 36.32 18.65 -34.07
C LEU A 231 35.02 18.30 -33.30
N PRO A 232 34.50 17.06 -33.36
CA PRO A 232 33.23 16.70 -32.74
C PRO A 232 33.33 16.87 -31.21
N GLU A 233 32.27 17.47 -30.66
CA GLU A 233 32.07 17.67 -29.23
C GLU A 233 32.04 16.30 -28.52
N VAL A 234 33.15 15.99 -27.87
CA VAL A 234 33.24 14.88 -26.92
C VAL A 234 32.59 15.38 -25.64
N GLU A 235 31.46 14.78 -25.27
CA GLU A 235 30.79 15.01 -23.98
C GLU A 235 31.81 14.95 -22.81
N PRO A 236 31.72 15.85 -21.81
CA PRO A 236 32.73 15.93 -20.76
C PRO A 236 32.80 14.64 -19.94
N VAL A 237 34.01 14.11 -19.88
CA VAL A 237 34.39 12.94 -19.07
C VAL A 237 33.96 13.15 -17.62
N GLU A 238 33.18 12.18 -17.14
CA GLU A 238 32.77 11.83 -15.78
C GLU A 238 33.85 12.13 -14.71
N ALA A 239 33.98 13.41 -14.34
CA ALA A 239 34.87 13.91 -13.29
C ALA A 239 34.08 14.09 -11.99
N LEU A 240 34.75 13.86 -10.86
CA LEU A 240 34.17 14.07 -9.54
C LEU A 240 33.62 15.51 -9.43
N PRO A 241 32.38 15.72 -8.97
CA PRO A 241 31.81 17.07 -8.84
C PRO A 241 32.69 17.96 -7.96
N SER A 242 32.83 19.24 -8.30
CA SER A 242 33.63 20.20 -7.52
C SER A 242 33.13 20.41 -6.08
N SER A 243 31.87 20.04 -5.81
CA SER A 243 31.26 20.06 -4.48
C SER A 243 31.59 18.84 -3.63
N ALA A 244 32.23 17.81 -4.20
CA ALA A 244 32.58 16.60 -3.46
C ALA A 244 33.83 16.84 -2.59
N ARG A 245 33.78 16.40 -1.33
CA ARG A 245 34.91 16.48 -0.41
C ARG A 245 35.57 15.11 -0.26
N PRO A 246 36.81 14.90 -0.73
CA PRO A 246 37.53 13.64 -0.56
C PRO A 246 37.71 13.27 0.90
N CYS A 247 37.68 11.96 1.17
CA CYS A 247 37.85 11.40 2.49
C CYS A 247 39.17 10.59 2.59
N PRO A 248 39.85 10.60 3.75
CA PRO A 248 41.03 9.77 3.95
C PRO A 248 40.67 8.27 3.88
N PRO A 249 41.39 7.45 3.10
CA PRO A 249 41.10 6.03 3.00
C PRO A 249 41.43 5.31 4.30
N LEU A 250 40.52 4.45 4.78
CA LEU A 250 40.69 3.63 5.99
C LEU A 250 41.28 2.24 5.70
N PHE A 251 41.24 1.81 4.45
CA PHE A 251 41.78 0.53 4.00
C PHE A 251 42.23 0.60 2.53
N THR A 252 43.17 -0.26 2.14
CA THR A 252 43.68 -0.34 0.76
C THR A 252 42.86 -1.30 -0.08
N ALA A 253 42.57 -0.93 -1.33
CA ALA A 253 41.89 -1.76 -2.32
C ALA A 253 42.58 -1.67 -3.68
N ALA A 254 42.47 -2.70 -4.51
CA ALA A 254 43.05 -2.72 -5.87
C ALA A 254 42.23 -1.89 -6.87
N GLU A 255 40.92 -1.76 -6.62
CA GLU A 255 39.98 -0.96 -7.40
C GLU A 255 39.28 0.03 -6.45
N PHE A 256 38.87 1.19 -6.97
CA PHE A 256 38.19 2.23 -6.21
C PHE A 256 38.89 2.58 -4.89
N THR A 257 40.06 3.19 -5.03
CA THR A 257 41.01 3.42 -3.94
C THR A 257 40.55 4.49 -2.96
N SER A 258 39.63 5.36 -3.37
CA SER A 258 39.25 6.57 -2.65
C SER A 258 37.74 6.73 -2.56
N SER A 259 37.31 7.54 -1.59
CA SER A 259 35.93 7.98 -1.46
C SER A 259 35.82 9.49 -1.25
N ALA A 260 34.65 10.06 -1.53
CA ALA A 260 34.33 11.44 -1.23
C ALA A 260 32.87 11.56 -0.77
N VAL A 261 32.59 12.58 0.06
CA VAL A 261 31.22 12.93 0.46
C VAL A 261 30.64 13.99 -0.48
N GLY A 262 29.40 13.78 -0.90
CA GLY A 262 28.67 14.70 -1.79
C GLY A 262 27.66 15.60 -1.08
N THR A 263 27.22 15.25 0.13
CA THR A 263 26.28 16.06 0.92
C THR A 263 26.81 16.36 2.32
N ALA A 264 26.41 17.51 2.86
CA ALA A 264 26.87 17.99 4.17
C ALA A 264 26.46 17.09 5.36
N VAL A 265 25.41 16.28 5.18
CA VAL A 265 24.92 15.32 6.19
C VAL A 265 25.76 14.04 6.25
N THR A 266 26.66 13.83 5.28
CA THR A 266 27.44 12.60 5.13
C THR A 266 28.82 12.75 5.79
N SER A 267 29.19 11.79 6.65
CA SER A 267 30.51 11.77 7.29
C SER A 267 31.52 10.93 6.51
N CYS A 268 32.81 11.24 6.64
CA CYS A 268 33.85 10.46 5.96
C CYS A 268 33.96 9.01 6.46
N GLY A 269 33.66 8.76 7.74
CA GLY A 269 33.59 7.39 8.26
C GLY A 269 32.51 6.57 7.56
N PHE A 270 31.34 7.18 7.31
CA PHE A 270 30.29 6.52 6.53
C PHE A 270 30.66 6.33 5.06
N ALA A 271 31.34 7.30 4.44
CA ALA A 271 31.78 7.18 3.04
C ALA A 271 32.74 5.98 2.83
N GLU A 272 33.62 5.73 3.78
CA GLU A 272 34.55 4.59 3.74
C GLU A 272 33.86 3.25 3.99
N GLU A 273 32.83 3.23 4.83
CA GLU A 273 31.99 2.05 5.02
C GLU A 273 31.18 1.70 3.77
N VAL A 274 30.66 2.72 3.08
CA VAL A 274 30.02 2.58 1.77
C VAL A 274 31.01 2.02 0.74
N ARG A 275 32.24 2.55 0.69
CA ARG A 275 33.30 2.03 -0.20
C ARG A 275 33.62 0.56 0.09
N ARG A 276 33.70 0.17 1.37
CA ARG A 276 33.95 -1.22 1.78
C ARG A 276 32.85 -2.16 1.28
N GLN A 277 31.60 -1.79 1.49
CA GLN A 277 30.46 -2.61 1.07
C GLN A 277 30.33 -2.70 -0.46
N TYR A 278 30.60 -1.59 -1.17
CA TYR A 278 30.63 -1.59 -2.63
C TYR A 278 31.74 -2.49 -3.22
N LEU A 279 32.88 -2.61 -2.55
CA LEU A 279 33.97 -3.48 -2.99
C LEU A 279 33.70 -4.96 -2.68
N ASN A 280 32.99 -5.26 -1.59
CA ASN A 280 32.64 -6.62 -1.18
C ASN A 280 31.59 -7.29 -2.08
N GLN A 281 30.77 -6.51 -2.79
CA GLN A 281 29.79 -7.08 -3.73
C GLN A 281 30.46 -7.43 -5.08
N PRO A 282 29.98 -8.44 -5.83
CA PRO A 282 30.66 -8.95 -7.03
C PRO A 282 30.29 -8.24 -8.34
N GLN A 283 29.28 -7.37 -8.36
CA GLN A 283 28.76 -6.73 -9.57
C GLN A 283 29.45 -5.37 -9.81
N ARG A 284 30.25 -5.26 -10.88
CA ARG A 284 30.92 -4.01 -11.26
C ARG A 284 30.17 -3.31 -12.40
N GLY A 285 30.14 -1.97 -12.38
CA GLY A 285 29.58 -1.15 -13.47
C GLY A 285 28.07 -1.26 -13.68
N ARG A 286 27.34 -1.88 -12.75
CA ARG A 286 25.88 -1.98 -12.75
C ARG A 286 25.32 -1.31 -11.49
N PRO A 287 24.07 -0.81 -11.51
CA PRO A 287 23.41 -0.35 -10.30
C PRO A 287 23.26 -1.48 -9.29
N VAL A 288 23.70 -1.25 -8.06
CA VAL A 288 23.65 -2.20 -6.95
C VAL A 288 23.13 -1.52 -5.69
N THR A 289 22.37 -2.24 -4.88
CA THR A 289 22.00 -1.78 -3.54
C THR A 289 22.93 -2.44 -2.53
N ILE A 290 23.53 -1.63 -1.66
CA ILE A 290 24.40 -2.07 -0.56
C ILE A 290 23.85 -1.60 0.78
N GLU A 291 24.15 -2.35 1.83
CA GLU A 291 23.82 -1.98 3.21
C GLU A 291 25.08 -1.47 3.90
N ALA A 292 25.15 -0.17 4.17
CA ALA A 292 26.31 0.46 4.79
C ALA A 292 26.06 0.74 6.28
N ASP A 293 26.95 0.26 7.15
CA ASP A 293 26.94 0.56 8.57
C ASP A 293 27.43 1.99 8.83
N SER A 294 26.66 2.78 9.60
CA SER A 294 27.06 4.14 9.99
C SER A 294 27.75 4.13 11.35
N PRO A 295 29.04 4.53 11.43
CA PRO A 295 29.74 4.66 12.70
C PRO A 295 29.14 5.76 13.59
N VAL A 296 28.42 6.72 13.00
CA VAL A 296 27.87 7.89 13.70
C VAL A 296 26.56 7.53 14.42
N THR A 297 25.71 6.71 13.78
CA THR A 297 24.38 6.38 14.31
C THR A 297 24.25 4.93 14.80
N GLY A 298 25.19 4.06 14.45
CA GLY A 298 25.14 2.63 14.77
C GLY A 298 24.06 1.87 14.00
N GLN A 299 23.49 2.46 12.95
CA GLN A 299 22.43 1.88 12.12
C GLN A 299 22.98 1.50 10.74
N ARG A 300 22.32 0.56 10.06
CA ARG A 300 22.56 0.26 8.64
C ARG A 300 21.64 1.08 7.77
N TYR A 301 22.18 1.63 6.68
CA TYR A 301 21.41 2.35 5.70
C TYR A 301 21.52 1.69 4.32
N PRO A 302 20.39 1.47 3.64
CA PRO A 302 20.39 1.05 2.25
C PRO A 302 20.86 2.21 1.37
N MET A 303 21.82 1.92 0.50
CA MET A 303 22.38 2.88 -0.46
C MET A 303 22.33 2.25 -1.87
N GLY A 304 21.76 2.98 -2.83
CA GLY A 304 21.82 2.63 -4.24
C GLY A 304 23.09 3.22 -4.87
N CYS A 305 23.97 2.36 -5.37
CA CYS A 305 25.24 2.72 -6.01
C CYS A 305 25.17 2.47 -7.51
N GLY A 306 25.64 3.42 -8.33
CA GLY A 306 25.75 3.26 -9.78
C GLY A 306 26.83 4.16 -10.37
N GLY A 307 27.36 3.78 -11.53
CA GLY A 307 28.46 4.46 -12.20
C GLY A 307 29.53 3.48 -12.68
N VAL A 308 30.43 3.93 -13.55
CA VAL A 308 31.49 3.08 -14.11
C VAL A 308 32.85 3.48 -13.56
N ARG A 309 33.24 4.75 -13.73
CA ARG A 309 34.52 5.27 -13.21
C ARG A 309 34.40 5.95 -11.86
N VAL A 310 33.34 6.73 -11.67
CA VAL A 310 32.98 7.33 -10.39
C VAL A 310 31.63 6.77 -9.99
N VAL A 311 31.64 5.86 -9.03
CA VAL A 311 30.43 5.24 -8.52
C VAL A 311 29.78 6.21 -7.54
N THR A 312 28.56 6.60 -7.82
CA THR A 312 27.73 7.44 -6.95
C THR A 312 26.79 6.55 -6.16
N CYS A 313 26.93 6.57 -4.85
CA CYS A 313 26.07 5.88 -3.90
C CYS A 313 25.16 6.90 -3.20
N SER A 314 23.85 6.74 -3.35
CA SER A 314 22.84 7.60 -2.72
C SER A 314 21.81 6.79 -1.94
N GLY A 315 21.40 7.27 -0.77
CA GLY A 315 20.42 6.58 0.06
C GLY A 315 20.25 7.18 1.47
N GLY A 316 19.44 6.52 2.29
CA GLY A 316 19.12 6.98 3.66
C GLY A 316 18.52 8.39 3.70
N ASN A 317 19.12 9.27 4.51
CA ASN A 317 18.67 10.66 4.74
C ASN A 317 19.32 11.66 3.77
N ASN A 318 19.20 11.47 2.45
CA ASN A 318 19.89 12.26 1.42
C ASN A 318 21.43 12.18 1.52
N ALA A 319 21.97 11.03 1.90
CA ALA A 319 23.40 10.80 1.85
C ALA A 319 23.84 10.59 0.40
N VAL A 320 24.93 11.24 -0.01
CA VAL A 320 25.58 11.01 -1.30
C VAL A 320 27.06 10.78 -1.05
N VAL A 321 27.56 9.66 -1.56
CA VAL A 321 28.96 9.23 -1.47
C VAL A 321 29.46 8.91 -2.87
N TYR A 322 30.67 9.32 -3.19
CA TYR A 322 31.37 8.95 -4.41
C TYR A 322 32.50 7.99 -4.11
N VAL A 323 32.67 6.98 -4.96
CA VAL A 323 33.69 5.94 -4.84
C VAL A 323 34.44 5.87 -6.18
N TYR A 324 35.77 6.04 -6.16
CA TYR A 324 36.61 6.19 -7.37
C TYR A 324 38.03 5.64 -7.15
#